data_AF-A0A9W2ZUV1-F1
#
_entry.id   AF-A0A9W2ZUV1-F1
#
_cell.length_a   1.000
_cell.length_b   1.000
_cell.length_c   1.000
_cell.angle_alpha   90.00
_cell.angle_beta   90.00
_cell.angle_gamma   90.00
#
_symmetry.space_group_name_H-M   'P 1'
#
loop_
_entity.id
_entity.type
_entity.pdbx_description
1 polymer ?
#
loop_
_entity_poly.entity_id
_entity_poly.type
_entity_poly.pdbx_seq_one_letter_code
_entity_poly.pdbx_strand_id
1 'polypeptide(L)'
;MAVLSLQCQLLYQLFEEKIELQASESRRSIIEICQAMLCADVLRGLCIPHIALTGTSCGNGKVCINGQCVSDPYAPQIDENCAFGDRPSYSCSLYINDFMGNCYSTLNYRACCDTCNKVSRPVKGCEYGDRIIDCTKDHCLNSQVDCCGTCNYGTPFTPMYSTRRSTPERLATTVNPLVLFTSIKECEPGDLDLRPELCTNTSVCQTKSSLCCHYCSLHYKSANTSTTQLTPPNECVLGEPDLSPQLCTSRSICQTQPLMCCKYCSSQDNSASHLSLYTIGIYCFCIVFFLYIKTNVY
;
A
#
# COMPACT_ATOMS: atom_id res chain seq x y z
N MET A 1 0.35 -0.72 -11.60
CA MET A 1 1.80 -0.63 -11.86
C MET A 1 2.56 0.29 -10.90
N ALA A 2 2.11 1.53 -10.66
CA ALA A 2 2.86 2.52 -9.85
C ALA A 2 3.24 2.05 -8.44
N VAL A 3 2.48 1.16 -7.80
CA VAL A 3 2.67 0.82 -6.38
C VAL A 3 3.97 0.04 -6.12
N LEU A 4 4.26 -1.01 -6.90
CA LEU A 4 5.46 -1.85 -6.69
C LEU A 4 6.73 -1.06 -7.04
N SER A 5 6.75 -0.38 -8.19
CA SER A 5 7.89 0.44 -8.60
C SER A 5 8.15 1.56 -7.59
N LEU A 6 7.09 2.18 -7.06
CA LEU A 6 7.20 3.21 -6.04
C LEU A 6 7.73 2.65 -4.72
N GLN A 7 7.39 1.41 -4.35
CA GLN A 7 7.95 0.77 -3.15
C GLN A 7 9.47 0.60 -3.26
N CYS A 8 9.98 0.10 -4.38
CA CYS A 8 11.44 0.03 -4.58
C CYS A 8 12.05 1.43 -4.60
N GLN A 9 11.41 2.43 -5.23
CA GLN A 9 11.93 3.80 -5.19
C GLN A 9 11.98 4.37 -3.76
N LEU A 10 10.91 4.22 -2.97
CA LEU A 10 10.84 4.74 -1.60
C LEU A 10 11.84 4.07 -0.65
N LEU A 11 12.09 2.77 -0.80
CA LEU A 11 13.09 2.06 0.00
C LEU A 11 14.51 2.58 -0.23
N TYR A 12 14.78 3.10 -1.43
CA TYR A 12 16.12 3.53 -1.82
C TYR A 12 16.27 5.02 -2.03
N GLN A 13 15.23 5.84 -1.90
CA GLN A 13 15.33 7.31 -1.91
C GLN A 13 16.27 7.89 -0.84
N LEU A 14 16.74 7.07 0.12
CA LEU A 14 17.80 7.42 1.05
C LEU A 14 19.22 7.37 0.42
N PHE A 15 19.35 6.82 -0.78
CA PHE A 15 20.61 6.68 -1.51
C PHE A 15 20.37 7.22 -2.93
N GLU A 16 21.23 8.12 -3.44
CA GLU A 16 21.07 8.73 -4.78
C GLU A 16 21.28 7.75 -5.97
N GLU A 17 20.86 6.49 -5.82
CA GLU A 17 21.09 5.40 -6.78
C GLU A 17 19.81 5.12 -7.59
N LYS A 18 19.96 4.93 -8.92
CA LYS A 18 18.86 4.53 -9.82
C LYS A 18 18.52 3.06 -9.58
N ILE A 19 17.30 2.81 -9.12
CA ILE A 19 16.80 1.46 -8.87
C ILE A 19 15.55 1.20 -9.69
N GLU A 20 15.56 0.06 -10.39
CA GLU A 20 14.46 -0.41 -11.23
C GLU A 20 13.85 -1.67 -10.62
N LEU A 21 12.55 -1.87 -10.85
CA LEU A 21 11.87 -3.09 -10.43
C LEU A 21 12.09 -4.17 -11.47
N GLN A 22 12.86 -5.21 -11.14
CA GLN A 22 13.15 -6.32 -12.06
C GLN A 22 12.39 -7.58 -11.62
N ALA A 23 11.06 -7.47 -11.58
CA ALA A 23 10.23 -8.59 -11.15
C ALA A 23 9.99 -9.63 -12.27
N SER A 24 10.13 -9.24 -13.54
CA SER A 24 9.77 -10.09 -14.69
C SER A 24 10.72 -11.28 -14.95
N GLU A 25 11.91 -11.31 -14.36
CA GLU A 25 12.90 -12.39 -14.58
C GLU A 25 12.93 -13.42 -13.45
N SER A 26 12.25 -13.14 -12.34
CA SER A 26 12.10 -14.09 -11.26
C SER A 26 11.13 -15.20 -11.70
N ARG A 27 11.60 -16.44 -11.85
CA ARG A 27 10.73 -17.63 -12.04
C ARG A 27 9.79 -17.90 -10.84
N ARG A 28 9.81 -17.03 -9.83
CA ARG A 28 8.97 -17.18 -8.64
C ARG A 28 7.51 -16.98 -8.99
N SER A 29 6.67 -17.72 -8.28
CA SER A 29 5.22 -17.55 -8.38
C SER A 29 4.84 -16.13 -7.97
N ILE A 30 3.83 -15.56 -8.62
CA ILE A 30 3.24 -14.26 -8.26
C ILE A 30 2.83 -14.20 -6.77
N ILE A 31 2.50 -15.36 -6.19
CA ILE A 31 2.12 -15.52 -4.78
C ILE A 31 3.29 -15.19 -3.84
N GLU A 32 4.54 -15.39 -4.28
CA GLU A 32 5.75 -15.16 -3.48
C GLU A 32 6.17 -13.68 -3.43
N ILE A 33 5.57 -12.82 -4.24
CA ILE A 33 5.87 -11.38 -4.26
C ILE A 33 5.67 -10.77 -2.87
N CYS A 34 4.67 -11.23 -2.14
CA CYS A 34 4.38 -10.71 -0.80
C CYS A 34 5.50 -11.00 0.20
N GLN A 35 6.27 -12.07 -0.01
CA GLN A 35 7.37 -12.47 0.87
C GLN A 35 8.71 -11.89 0.39
N ALA A 36 8.91 -11.81 -0.92
CA ALA A 36 10.17 -11.37 -1.52
C ALA A 36 9.94 -10.73 -2.90
N MET A 37 9.67 -9.43 -2.88
CA MET A 37 9.77 -8.54 -4.03
C MET A 37 11.24 -8.22 -4.30
N LEU A 38 11.70 -8.37 -5.55
CA LEU A 38 13.08 -8.06 -5.92
C LEU A 38 13.18 -6.63 -6.48
N CYS A 39 14.00 -5.79 -5.83
CA CYS A 39 14.40 -4.49 -6.36
C CYS A 39 15.78 -4.63 -7.00
N ALA A 40 15.96 -4.19 -8.25
CA ALA A 40 17.24 -4.25 -8.94
C ALA A 40 18.06 -2.99 -8.68
N ASP A 41 19.22 -3.20 -8.06
CA ASP A 41 20.31 -2.25 -8.00
C ASP A 41 21.08 -2.30 -9.32
N VAL A 42 20.80 -1.31 -10.18
CA VAL A 42 21.37 -1.22 -11.53
C VAL A 42 22.89 -0.99 -11.50
N LEU A 43 23.40 -0.33 -10.45
CA LEU A 43 24.82 -0.05 -10.32
C LEU A 43 25.60 -1.31 -9.96
N ARG A 44 25.04 -2.12 -9.07
CA ARG A 44 25.68 -3.38 -8.62
C ARG A 44 25.30 -4.59 -9.47
N GLY A 45 24.27 -4.47 -10.30
CA GLY A 45 23.70 -5.59 -11.04
C GLY A 45 23.11 -6.66 -10.11
N LEU A 46 22.63 -6.25 -8.93
CA LEU A 46 22.10 -7.15 -7.90
C LEU A 46 20.61 -6.93 -7.68
N CYS A 47 19.87 -8.02 -7.53
CA CYS A 47 18.48 -7.98 -7.10
C CYS A 47 18.41 -8.21 -5.59
N ILE A 48 17.89 -7.22 -4.85
CA ILE A 48 17.77 -7.27 -3.39
C ILE A 48 16.32 -7.58 -3.02
N PRO A 49 16.07 -8.66 -2.24
CA PRO A 49 14.71 -9.02 -1.83
C PRO A 49 14.21 -8.11 -0.70
N HIS A 50 12.96 -7.69 -0.83
CA HIS A 50 12.21 -6.90 0.16
C HIS A 50 10.82 -7.50 0.36
N ILE A 51 10.24 -7.33 1.54
CA ILE A 51 8.86 -7.72 1.80
C ILE A 51 7.95 -6.67 1.15
N ALA A 52 6.99 -7.09 0.32
CA ALA A 52 6.05 -6.16 -0.28
C ALA A 52 5.15 -5.53 0.79
N LEU A 53 4.81 -4.25 0.64
CA LEU A 53 3.95 -3.58 1.61
C LEU A 53 2.53 -4.17 1.58
N THR A 54 1.81 -4.04 2.69
CA THR A 54 0.40 -4.41 2.77
C THR A 54 -0.43 -3.64 1.73
N GLY A 55 -1.32 -4.33 1.01
CA GLY A 55 -2.13 -3.77 -0.08
C GLY A 55 -1.50 -3.91 -1.47
N THR A 56 -0.26 -4.38 -1.57
CA THR A 56 0.38 -4.65 -2.87
C THR A 56 -0.35 -5.75 -3.63
N SER A 57 -0.70 -5.53 -4.89
CA SER A 57 -1.35 -6.57 -5.70
C SER A 57 -0.41 -7.74 -5.97
N CYS A 58 -0.89 -8.96 -5.76
CA CYS A 58 -0.11 -10.21 -5.90
C CYS A 58 -0.84 -11.28 -6.71
N GLY A 59 -1.91 -10.90 -7.41
CA GLY A 59 -2.71 -11.79 -8.26
C GLY A 59 -4.08 -11.18 -8.53
N ASN A 60 -4.85 -11.85 -9.37
CA ASN A 60 -6.17 -11.37 -9.74
C ASN A 60 -7.11 -11.35 -8.52
N GLY A 61 -7.53 -10.16 -8.08
CA GLY A 61 -8.35 -10.02 -6.87
C GLY A 61 -7.62 -10.40 -5.58
N LYS A 62 -6.29 -10.28 -5.56
CA LYS A 62 -5.45 -10.58 -4.38
C LYS A 62 -4.48 -9.46 -4.04
N VAL A 63 -4.25 -9.27 -2.75
CA VAL A 63 -3.27 -8.31 -2.22
C VAL A 63 -2.40 -8.96 -1.13
N CYS A 64 -1.22 -8.37 -0.91
CA CYS A 64 -0.34 -8.75 0.16
C CYS A 64 -0.88 -8.24 1.50
N ILE A 65 -1.04 -9.13 2.48
CA ILE A 65 -1.35 -8.78 3.88
C ILE A 65 -0.43 -9.61 4.76
N ASN A 66 0.41 -8.96 5.57
CA ASN A 66 1.39 -9.61 6.44
C ASN A 66 2.29 -10.63 5.71
N GLY A 67 2.74 -10.29 4.50
CA GLY A 67 3.59 -11.15 3.67
C GLY A 67 2.88 -12.31 2.98
N GLN A 68 1.55 -12.42 3.08
CA GLN A 68 0.75 -13.45 2.41
C GLN A 68 -0.08 -12.84 1.28
N CYS A 69 -0.18 -13.55 0.15
CA CYS A 69 -1.05 -13.16 -0.95
C CYS A 69 -2.47 -13.69 -0.71
N VAL A 70 -3.37 -12.81 -0.26
CA VAL A 70 -4.73 -13.18 0.15
C VAL A 70 -5.76 -12.56 -0.79
N SER A 71 -6.87 -13.27 -1.00
CA SER A 71 -8.01 -12.76 -1.76
C SER A 71 -8.69 -11.64 -0.97
N ASP A 72 -8.92 -10.50 -1.62
CA ASP A 72 -9.59 -9.35 -1.01
C ASP A 72 -10.64 -8.81 -1.99
N PRO A 73 -11.89 -8.58 -1.57
CA PRO A 73 -12.96 -8.13 -2.46
C PRO A 73 -12.73 -6.73 -3.06
N TYR A 74 -11.82 -5.95 -2.47
CA TYR A 74 -11.40 -4.63 -2.94
C TYR A 74 -10.07 -4.65 -3.70
N ALA A 75 -9.41 -5.81 -3.79
CA ALA A 75 -8.20 -5.94 -4.59
C ALA A 75 -8.50 -5.70 -6.08
N PRO A 76 -7.58 -5.04 -6.80
CA PRO A 76 -7.73 -4.83 -8.23
C PRO A 76 -7.76 -6.18 -8.97
N GLN A 77 -8.58 -6.24 -10.01
CA GLN A 77 -8.51 -7.32 -10.98
C GLN A 77 -7.32 -7.03 -11.91
N ILE A 78 -6.33 -7.91 -11.89
CA ILE A 78 -5.12 -7.79 -12.70
C ILE A 78 -4.94 -9.06 -13.51
N ASP A 79 -4.47 -8.93 -14.74
CA ASP A 79 -3.98 -10.09 -15.49
C ASP A 79 -2.74 -10.64 -14.77
N GLU A 80 -2.77 -11.90 -14.38
CA GLU A 80 -1.66 -12.55 -13.68
C GLU A 80 -0.39 -12.59 -14.52
N ASN A 81 -0.52 -12.58 -15.85
CA ASN A 81 0.61 -12.48 -16.78
C ASN A 81 1.19 -11.06 -16.86
N CYS A 82 0.50 -10.07 -16.28
CA CYS A 82 0.83 -8.65 -16.34
C CYS A 82 0.82 -7.98 -14.96
N ALA A 83 1.09 -8.73 -13.89
CA ALA A 83 1.02 -8.19 -12.53
C ALA A 83 1.99 -7.01 -12.28
N PHE A 84 3.09 -6.98 -13.03
CA PHE A 84 4.14 -5.97 -12.92
C PHE A 84 4.02 -4.85 -13.94
N GLY A 85 3.15 -4.99 -14.95
CA GLY A 85 3.01 -4.06 -16.06
C GLY A 85 4.22 -4.02 -17.00
N ASP A 86 4.45 -2.86 -17.63
CA ASP A 86 5.49 -2.64 -18.62
C ASP A 86 6.89 -2.53 -17.97
N ARG A 87 7.90 -3.09 -18.64
CA ARG A 87 9.31 -3.00 -18.23
C ARG A 87 9.81 -1.56 -18.48
N PRO A 88 10.34 -0.87 -17.45
CA PRO A 88 10.71 0.54 -17.56
C PRO A 88 11.84 0.80 -18.57
N SER A 89 12.76 -0.16 -18.73
CA SER A 89 13.87 -0.08 -19.68
C SER A 89 13.45 -0.28 -21.14
N TYR A 90 12.18 -0.58 -21.41
CA TYR A 90 11.67 -0.89 -22.75
C TYR A 90 10.69 0.19 -23.20
N SER A 91 10.91 0.77 -24.37
CA SER A 91 10.03 1.79 -24.95
C SER A 91 8.76 1.17 -25.51
N CYS A 92 7.94 0.56 -24.64
CA CYS A 92 6.76 -0.20 -25.02
C CYS A 92 5.76 0.60 -25.86
N SER A 93 5.56 1.88 -25.54
CA SER A 93 4.67 2.74 -26.31
C SER A 93 5.12 2.89 -27.76
N LEU A 94 6.39 3.23 -28.01
CA LEU A 94 6.94 3.36 -29.36
C LEU A 94 6.91 2.02 -30.10
N TYR A 95 7.40 0.97 -29.44
CA TYR A 95 7.55 -0.35 -30.06
C TYR A 95 6.21 -1.00 -30.43
N ILE A 96 5.18 -0.85 -29.61
CA ILE A 96 3.84 -1.37 -29.90
C ILE A 96 3.07 -0.46 -30.88
N ASN A 97 3.34 0.84 -30.88
CA ASN A 97 2.75 1.76 -31.87
C ASN A 97 3.30 1.52 -33.28
N ASP A 98 4.57 1.13 -33.41
CA ASP A 98 5.16 0.77 -34.71
C ASP A 98 4.47 -0.47 -35.30
N PHE A 99 4.18 -1.48 -34.47
CA PHE A 99 3.43 -2.66 -34.89
C PHE A 99 2.73 -3.34 -33.70
N MET A 100 1.39 -3.24 -33.65
CA MET A 100 0.60 -3.81 -32.56
C MET A 100 0.69 -5.34 -32.48
N GLY A 101 0.93 -6.01 -33.62
CA GLY A 101 1.12 -7.47 -33.67
C GLY A 101 2.31 -7.97 -32.86
N ASN A 102 3.24 -7.09 -32.45
CA ASN A 102 4.30 -7.42 -31.51
C ASN A 102 3.75 -7.99 -30.19
N CYS A 103 2.54 -7.64 -29.78
CA CYS A 103 1.88 -8.15 -28.59
C CYS A 103 1.53 -9.66 -28.65
N TYR A 104 1.53 -10.29 -29.84
CA TYR A 104 1.37 -11.75 -29.94
C TYR A 104 2.63 -12.51 -29.54
N SER A 105 3.81 -11.87 -29.52
CA SER A 105 5.04 -12.49 -29.05
C SER A 105 5.03 -12.56 -27.52
N THR A 106 5.20 -13.76 -26.95
CA THR A 106 5.25 -13.97 -25.50
C THR A 106 6.30 -13.10 -24.81
N LEU A 107 7.44 -12.86 -25.45
CA LEU A 107 8.53 -12.03 -24.88
C LEU A 107 8.15 -10.55 -24.86
N ASN A 108 7.60 -10.06 -25.97
CA ASN A 108 7.18 -8.66 -26.10
C ASN A 108 5.97 -8.37 -25.21
N TYR A 109 5.00 -9.29 -25.16
CA TYR A 109 3.87 -9.18 -24.24
C TYR A 109 4.36 -9.11 -22.80
N ARG A 110 5.24 -10.01 -22.35
CA ARG A 110 5.78 -9.95 -20.97
C ARG A 110 6.53 -8.65 -20.66
N ALA A 111 7.22 -8.08 -21.65
CA ALA A 111 7.91 -6.81 -21.49
C ALA A 111 6.96 -5.61 -21.51
N CYS A 112 5.84 -5.69 -22.23
CA CYS A 112 4.96 -4.56 -22.56
C CYS A 112 3.48 -4.85 -22.33
N CYS A 113 3.16 -5.65 -21.32
CA CYS A 113 1.82 -6.22 -21.17
C CYS A 113 0.76 -5.15 -20.86
N ASP A 114 1.10 -4.08 -20.12
CA ASP A 114 0.17 -3.00 -19.79
C ASP A 114 -0.13 -2.17 -21.03
N THR A 115 0.88 -1.92 -21.86
CA THR A 115 0.72 -1.27 -23.17
C THR A 115 -0.09 -2.16 -24.13
N CYS A 116 0.22 -3.45 -24.21
CA CYS A 116 -0.53 -4.41 -25.03
C CYS A 116 -2.00 -4.49 -24.61
N ASN A 117 -2.28 -4.59 -23.31
CA ASN A 117 -3.65 -4.63 -22.79
C ASN A 117 -4.45 -3.37 -23.14
N LYS A 118 -3.81 -2.20 -23.21
CA LYS A 118 -4.47 -0.94 -23.62
C LYS A 118 -4.87 -0.91 -25.09
N VAL A 119 -4.08 -1.53 -25.97
CA VAL A 119 -4.37 -1.57 -27.42
C VAL A 119 -5.18 -2.80 -27.83
N SER A 120 -5.43 -3.72 -26.89
CA SER A 120 -6.21 -4.94 -27.13
C SER A 120 -7.66 -4.63 -27.54
N ARG A 121 -8.20 -5.47 -28.40
CA ARG A 121 -9.57 -5.43 -28.92
C ARG A 121 -10.31 -6.71 -28.53
N PRO A 122 -11.65 -6.67 -28.36
CA PRO A 122 -12.45 -7.84 -28.00
C PRO A 122 -12.72 -8.76 -29.21
N VAL A 123 -11.67 -9.16 -29.94
CA VAL A 123 -11.76 -10.10 -31.08
C VAL A 123 -10.83 -11.27 -30.83
N LYS A 124 -11.38 -12.48 -30.68
CA LYS A 124 -10.62 -13.63 -30.19
C LYS A 124 -9.68 -14.11 -31.29
N GLY A 125 -8.40 -14.23 -30.97
CA GLY A 125 -7.33 -14.54 -31.92
C GLY A 125 -6.90 -13.36 -32.80
N CYS A 126 -7.55 -12.19 -32.65
CA CYS A 126 -7.23 -10.95 -33.34
C CYS A 126 -7.14 -9.76 -32.36
N GLU A 127 -6.71 -10.02 -31.13
CA GLU A 127 -6.74 -9.07 -30.02
C GLU A 127 -5.93 -7.81 -30.34
N TYR A 128 -4.86 -7.93 -31.13
CA TYR A 128 -3.96 -6.82 -31.46
C TYR A 128 -3.98 -6.44 -32.95
N GLY A 129 -5.01 -6.90 -33.69
CA GLY A 129 -5.05 -6.78 -35.14
C GLY A 129 -4.11 -7.78 -35.83
N ASP A 130 -3.50 -7.36 -36.93
CA ASP A 130 -2.64 -8.19 -37.77
C ASP A 130 -1.40 -8.70 -37.00
N ARG A 131 -1.04 -9.97 -37.24
CA ARG A 131 0.12 -10.68 -36.65
C ARG A 131 1.40 -10.46 -37.44
N ILE A 132 1.28 -10.14 -38.73
CA ILE A 132 2.39 -9.81 -39.62
C ILE A 132 2.24 -8.39 -40.19
N ILE A 133 3.36 -7.83 -40.64
CA ILE A 133 3.37 -6.55 -41.36
C ILE A 133 2.90 -6.74 -42.81
N ASP A 134 2.51 -5.64 -43.46
CA ASP A 134 2.15 -5.58 -44.88
C ASP A 134 0.96 -6.46 -45.31
N CYS A 135 0.00 -6.66 -44.40
CA CYS A 135 -1.27 -7.28 -44.74
C CYS A 135 -2.05 -6.45 -45.78
N THR A 136 -2.45 -7.11 -46.84
CA THR A 136 -3.33 -6.58 -47.90
C THR A 136 -4.58 -7.45 -48.02
N LYS A 137 -5.60 -6.98 -48.75
CA LYS A 137 -6.86 -7.73 -48.93
C LYS A 137 -6.68 -9.10 -49.60
N ASP A 138 -5.64 -9.27 -50.43
CA ASP A 138 -5.37 -10.54 -51.10
C ASP A 138 -4.96 -11.65 -50.12
N HIS A 139 -4.40 -11.26 -48.97
CA HIS A 139 -4.02 -12.19 -47.90
C HIS A 139 -5.23 -12.82 -47.20
N CYS A 140 -6.44 -12.29 -47.39
CA CYS A 140 -7.64 -12.82 -46.72
C CYS A 140 -8.05 -14.22 -47.18
N LEU A 141 -7.56 -14.69 -48.33
CA LEU A 141 -7.85 -16.03 -48.82
C LEU A 141 -6.99 -17.12 -48.14
N ASN A 142 -5.73 -16.80 -47.83
CA ASN A 142 -4.74 -17.80 -47.40
C ASN A 142 -4.15 -17.53 -46.00
N SER A 143 -4.21 -16.28 -45.52
CA SER A 143 -3.57 -15.81 -44.29
C SER A 143 -4.54 -15.04 -43.39
N GLN A 144 -5.82 -15.39 -43.40
CA GLN A 144 -6.87 -14.70 -42.62
C GLN A 144 -6.57 -14.60 -41.12
N VAL A 145 -5.84 -15.57 -40.55
CA VAL A 145 -5.46 -15.59 -39.13
C VAL A 145 -4.35 -14.57 -38.84
N ASP A 146 -3.39 -14.45 -39.74
CA ASP A 146 -2.27 -13.52 -39.59
C ASP A 146 -2.62 -12.10 -40.01
N CYS A 147 -3.55 -11.94 -40.94
CA CYS A 147 -4.05 -10.65 -41.42
C CYS A 147 -5.47 -10.34 -40.94
N CYS A 148 -5.78 -10.75 -39.71
CA CYS A 148 -7.14 -10.70 -39.19
C CYS A 148 -7.69 -9.27 -39.02
N GLY A 149 -6.84 -8.29 -38.71
CA GLY A 149 -7.22 -6.89 -38.61
C GLY A 149 -7.56 -6.29 -39.98
N THR A 150 -6.74 -6.56 -40.99
CA THR A 150 -6.97 -6.14 -42.38
C THR A 150 -8.21 -6.81 -42.97
N CYS A 151 -8.40 -8.10 -42.68
CA CYS A 151 -9.51 -8.89 -43.20
C CYS A 151 -10.82 -8.72 -42.41
N ASN A 152 -10.80 -7.98 -41.29
CA ASN A 152 -11.88 -7.97 -40.29
C ASN A 152 -12.32 -9.39 -39.89
N TYR A 153 -11.36 -10.31 -39.83
CA TYR A 153 -11.59 -11.70 -39.47
C TYR A 153 -11.55 -11.87 -37.96
N GLY A 154 -12.47 -12.69 -37.44
CA GLY A 154 -12.57 -13.02 -36.03
C GLY A 154 -13.99 -12.85 -35.51
N THR A 155 -14.29 -13.56 -34.45
CA THR A 155 -15.57 -13.42 -33.75
C THR A 155 -15.40 -12.34 -32.68
N PRO A 156 -16.18 -11.25 -32.72
CA PRO A 156 -16.32 -10.38 -31.56
C PRO A 156 -16.69 -11.28 -30.39
N PHE A 157 -15.87 -11.27 -29.35
CA PHE A 157 -16.23 -11.94 -28.11
C PHE A 157 -16.56 -10.86 -27.12
N THR A 158 -17.69 -11.01 -26.44
CA THR A 158 -17.85 -10.31 -25.18
C THR A 158 -16.82 -10.93 -24.25
N PRO A 159 -15.81 -10.18 -23.76
CA PRO A 159 -14.85 -10.74 -22.81
C PRO A 159 -15.62 -11.35 -21.65
N MET A 160 -15.71 -12.68 -21.64
CA MET A 160 -16.33 -13.46 -20.57
C MET A 160 -15.57 -13.25 -19.26
N TYR A 161 -14.31 -12.81 -19.38
CA TYR A 161 -13.47 -12.27 -18.32
C TYR A 161 -13.20 -10.78 -18.57
N SER A 162 -14.26 -9.99 -18.55
CA SER A 162 -14.18 -8.70 -17.87
C SER A 162 -15.53 -8.38 -17.24
N THR A 163 -15.90 -9.17 -16.23
CA THR A 163 -16.05 -8.47 -14.96
C THR A 163 -14.66 -7.95 -14.52
N ARG A 164 -14.10 -6.97 -15.24
CA ARG A 164 -14.10 -5.65 -14.62
C ARG A 164 -15.54 -5.52 -14.14
N ARG A 165 -15.78 -5.96 -12.89
CA ARG A 165 -16.36 -5.01 -11.97
C ARG A 165 -15.47 -3.81 -12.24
N SER A 166 -15.90 -2.92 -13.15
CA SER A 166 -15.71 -1.50 -12.96
C SER A 166 -16.01 -1.41 -11.48
N THR A 167 -14.96 -1.40 -10.66
CA THR A 167 -15.09 -1.18 -9.22
C THR A 167 -15.96 0.05 -9.21
N PRO A 168 -17.27 -0.09 -8.92
CA PRO A 168 -18.36 0.67 -9.55
C PRO A 168 -17.84 2.07 -9.73
N GLU A 169 -17.52 2.44 -11.01
CA GLU A 169 -16.64 3.56 -11.36
C GLU A 169 -16.89 4.59 -10.30
N ARG A 170 -15.95 4.70 -9.33
CA ARG A 170 -16.21 5.28 -8.02
C ARG A 170 -16.96 6.56 -8.35
N LEU A 171 -18.29 6.53 -8.19
CA LEU A 171 -19.13 7.62 -8.68
C LEU A 171 -18.47 8.77 -7.98
N ALA A 172 -17.87 9.66 -8.77
CA ALA A 172 -17.06 10.72 -8.24
C ALA A 172 -18.06 11.69 -7.62
N THR A 173 -18.67 11.29 -6.50
CA THR A 173 -19.00 12.19 -5.43
C THR A 173 -17.71 12.94 -5.24
N THR A 174 -17.75 14.19 -5.64
CA THR A 174 -16.72 15.19 -5.58
C THR A 174 -16.09 15.16 -4.19
N VAL A 175 -15.12 14.28 -3.98
CA VAL A 175 -14.27 14.28 -2.80
C VAL A 175 -12.97 14.91 -3.28
N ASN A 176 -12.87 16.19 -2.95
CA ASN A 176 -11.67 17.00 -3.06
C ASN A 176 -10.42 16.22 -2.62
N PRO A 177 -9.27 16.47 -3.26
CA PRO A 177 -7.99 15.93 -2.80
C PRO A 177 -7.70 16.53 -1.42
N LEU A 178 -7.39 15.67 -0.44
CA LEU A 178 -7.01 16.05 0.92
C LEU A 178 -8.01 17.00 1.61
N VAL A 179 -9.18 16.48 1.99
CA VAL A 179 -9.94 17.05 3.10
C VAL A 179 -9.86 16.08 4.27
N LEU A 180 -9.20 16.56 5.32
CA LEU A 180 -9.27 16.11 6.70
C LEU A 180 -10.68 15.58 7.01
N PHE A 181 -10.81 14.33 7.49
CA PHE A 181 -12.08 13.82 8.01
C PHE A 181 -12.47 14.62 9.26
N THR A 182 -13.14 15.75 9.07
CA THR A 182 -13.84 16.50 10.11
C THR A 182 -15.32 16.52 9.78
N SER A 183 -15.93 15.34 9.75
CA SER A 183 -17.32 15.18 10.20
C SER A 183 -17.57 13.69 10.40
N ILE A 184 -17.40 13.26 11.64
CA ILE A 184 -17.85 11.96 12.12
C ILE A 184 -19.36 11.98 12.02
N LYS A 185 -19.94 11.32 11.01
CA LYS A 185 -21.37 11.05 11.03
C LYS A 185 -21.58 9.97 12.08
N GLU A 186 -22.21 10.35 13.18
CA GLU A 186 -22.56 9.42 14.26
C GLU A 186 -23.53 8.36 13.72
N CYS A 187 -23.31 7.09 14.08
CA CYS A 187 -24.18 5.98 13.68
C CYS A 187 -25.60 6.19 14.21
N GLU A 188 -26.62 5.97 13.38
CA GLU A 188 -28.00 5.98 13.85
C GLU A 188 -28.43 4.59 14.35
N PRO A 189 -29.30 4.51 15.38
CA PRO A 189 -29.81 3.23 15.86
C PRO A 189 -30.57 2.47 14.75
N GLY A 190 -29.99 1.37 14.27
CA GLY A 190 -30.53 0.55 13.19
C GLY A 190 -29.56 0.35 12.01
N ASP A 191 -28.46 1.10 11.96
CA ASP A 191 -27.43 0.95 10.94
C ASP A 191 -26.68 -0.40 11.05
N LEU A 192 -26.45 -1.06 9.91
CA LEU A 192 -25.76 -2.35 9.83
C LEU A 192 -24.24 -2.22 10.00
N ASP A 193 -23.60 -3.23 10.60
CA ASP A 193 -22.14 -3.30 10.75
C ASP A 193 -21.45 -3.52 9.39
N LEU A 194 -20.46 -2.68 9.05
CA LEU A 194 -19.73 -2.77 7.78
C LEU A 194 -18.67 -3.89 7.79
N ARG A 195 -18.13 -4.23 8.97
CA ARG A 195 -17.17 -5.33 9.17
C ARG A 195 -17.44 -6.10 10.48
N PRO A 196 -18.51 -6.92 10.53
CA PRO A 196 -18.93 -7.64 11.73
C PRO A 196 -17.81 -8.50 12.36
N GLU A 197 -16.88 -9.00 11.55
CA GLU A 197 -15.76 -9.83 11.99
C GLU A 197 -14.75 -9.09 12.89
N LEU A 198 -14.72 -7.76 12.83
CA LEU A 198 -13.88 -6.93 13.69
C LEU A 198 -14.62 -6.43 14.94
N CYS A 199 -15.95 -6.57 14.98
CA CYS A 199 -16.81 -6.06 16.04
C CYS A 199 -16.93 -7.06 17.20
N THR A 200 -15.79 -7.53 17.72
CA THR A 200 -15.74 -8.51 18.82
C THR A 200 -15.22 -7.93 20.13
N ASN A 201 -14.69 -6.70 20.09
CA ASN A 201 -14.13 -6.02 21.25
C ASN A 201 -14.77 -4.63 21.40
N THR A 202 -15.19 -4.29 22.63
CA THR A 202 -15.82 -3.01 22.96
C THR A 202 -14.92 -1.81 22.67
N SER A 203 -13.60 -1.97 22.63
CA SER A 203 -12.64 -0.91 22.24
C SER A 203 -12.83 -0.42 20.80
N VAL A 204 -13.40 -1.26 19.93
CA VAL A 204 -13.75 -0.89 18.55
C VAL A 204 -14.82 0.20 18.54
N CYS A 205 -15.69 0.24 19.54
CA CYS A 205 -16.73 1.26 19.68
C CYS A 205 -16.21 2.63 20.10
N GLN A 206 -14.99 2.70 20.61
CA GLN A 206 -14.34 3.95 20.99
C GLN A 206 -13.46 4.49 19.86
N THR A 207 -12.85 3.59 19.09
CA THR A 207 -11.83 3.96 18.10
C THR A 207 -12.35 3.94 16.67
N LYS A 208 -13.34 3.09 16.37
CA LYS A 208 -13.84 2.84 15.02
C LYS A 208 -15.34 2.52 15.04
N SER A 209 -16.10 3.31 15.80
CA SER A 209 -17.56 3.12 15.96
C SER A 209 -18.31 3.04 14.63
N SER A 210 -17.86 3.80 13.63
CA SER A 210 -18.44 3.82 12.27
C SER A 210 -18.32 2.51 11.49
N LEU A 211 -17.43 1.59 11.89
CA LEU A 211 -17.31 0.27 11.26
C LEU A 211 -18.22 -0.78 11.90
N CYS A 212 -18.71 -0.50 13.12
CA CYS A 212 -19.40 -1.44 14.01
C CYS A 212 -20.63 -0.78 14.66
N CYS A 213 -21.41 -0.04 13.87
CA CYS A 213 -22.51 0.78 14.37
C CYS A 213 -23.56 0.00 15.19
N HIS A 214 -24.00 -1.18 14.72
CA HIS A 214 -24.99 -2.00 15.40
C HIS A 214 -24.42 -2.60 16.68
N TYR A 215 -23.23 -3.20 16.61
CA TYR A 215 -22.54 -3.77 17.77
C TYR A 215 -22.32 -2.72 18.87
N CYS A 216 -21.90 -1.52 18.50
CA CYS A 216 -21.62 -0.44 19.45
C CYS A 216 -22.87 0.20 20.04
N SER A 217 -23.94 0.34 19.25
CA SER A 217 -25.23 0.82 19.76
C SER A 217 -25.80 -0.09 20.86
N LEU A 218 -25.68 -1.42 20.69
CA LEU A 218 -26.08 -2.39 21.71
C LEU A 218 -25.22 -2.28 22.98
N HIS A 219 -23.90 -2.09 22.81
CA HIS A 219 -22.97 -1.98 23.93
C HIS A 219 -23.20 -0.70 24.78
N TYR A 220 -23.45 0.44 24.15
CA TYR A 220 -23.68 1.70 24.87
C TYR A 220 -25.03 1.76 25.58
N LYS A 221 -26.08 1.14 25.03
CA LYS A 221 -27.39 1.03 25.73
C LYS A 221 -27.29 0.23 27.03
N SER A 222 -26.38 -0.74 27.11
CA SER A 222 -26.16 -1.52 28.33
C SER A 222 -25.38 -0.76 29.41
N ALA A 223 -24.58 0.25 29.06
CA ALA A 223 -23.71 0.97 29.99
C ALA A 223 -24.39 2.15 30.69
N ASN A 224 -25.39 2.80 30.05
CA ASN A 224 -26.06 4.00 30.58
C ASN A 224 -27.08 3.74 31.69
N THR A 225 -27.12 2.54 32.29
CA THR A 225 -28.03 2.22 33.40
C THR A 225 -27.40 2.39 34.79
N SER A 226 -26.15 2.90 34.90
CA SER A 226 -25.49 3.18 36.19
C SER A 226 -24.77 4.54 36.24
N THR A 227 -25.40 5.50 36.94
CA THR A 227 -24.77 6.33 38.02
C THR A 227 -23.93 7.57 37.67
N THR A 228 -24.55 8.74 37.93
CA THR A 228 -24.07 9.95 38.65
C THR A 228 -23.01 10.90 38.03
N GLN A 229 -23.36 12.20 38.11
CA GLN A 229 -22.60 13.41 37.73
C GLN A 229 -21.14 13.43 38.23
N LEU A 230 -20.21 13.86 37.37
CA LEU A 230 -18.92 14.43 37.79
C LEU A 230 -18.27 15.35 36.75
N THR A 231 -17.70 16.42 37.30
CA THR A 231 -16.89 17.54 36.79
C THR A 231 -15.54 17.10 36.18
N PRO A 232 -14.81 17.98 35.45
CA PRO A 232 -13.66 17.61 34.61
C PRO A 232 -12.39 17.25 35.42
N PRO A 233 -11.57 16.27 35.01
CA PRO A 233 -10.44 15.81 35.83
C PRO A 233 -9.15 16.58 35.54
N ASN A 234 -8.64 17.21 36.61
CA ASN A 234 -7.28 17.73 36.75
C ASN A 234 -6.37 16.66 37.36
N GLU A 235 -5.09 16.68 36.94
CA GLU A 235 -3.85 16.22 37.60
C GLU A 235 -3.86 14.99 38.54
N CYS A 236 -2.90 14.09 38.32
CA CYS A 236 -2.59 12.98 39.23
C CYS A 236 -2.37 13.49 40.67
N VAL A 237 -3.18 13.02 41.62
CA VAL A 237 -2.98 13.34 43.03
C VAL A 237 -1.90 12.41 43.61
N LEU A 238 -0.91 13.01 44.28
CA LEU A 238 0.22 12.29 44.86
C LEU A 238 -0.27 11.23 45.87
N GLY A 239 -0.07 9.95 45.54
CA GLY A 239 -0.47 8.82 46.40
C GLY A 239 -1.52 7.89 45.81
N GLU A 240 -2.12 8.21 44.66
CA GLU A 240 -3.04 7.30 43.99
C GLU A 240 -2.31 6.06 43.40
N PRO A 241 -2.90 4.86 43.51
CA PRO A 241 -2.35 3.65 42.92
C PRO A 241 -2.48 3.66 41.40
N ASP A 242 -1.53 3.05 40.70
CA ASP A 242 -1.59 2.92 39.25
C ASP A 242 -2.78 2.05 38.83
N LEU A 243 -3.58 2.52 37.88
CA LEU A 243 -4.74 1.80 37.33
C LEU A 243 -4.32 0.57 36.51
N SER A 244 -3.11 0.57 35.96
CA SER A 244 -2.54 -0.59 35.23
C SER A 244 -1.02 -0.69 35.42
N PRO A 245 -0.56 -1.17 36.59
CA PRO A 245 0.87 -1.23 36.93
C PRO A 245 1.71 -2.04 35.92
N GLN A 246 1.10 -3.02 35.26
CA GLN A 246 1.77 -3.90 34.29
C GLN A 246 2.16 -3.17 33.00
N LEU A 247 1.45 -2.10 32.65
CA LEU A 247 1.75 -1.28 31.49
C LEU A 247 2.87 -0.28 31.80
N CYS A 248 3.03 0.15 33.06
CA CYS A 248 3.98 1.17 33.51
C CYS A 248 5.44 0.69 33.55
N THR A 249 5.95 0.16 32.44
CA THR A 249 7.33 -0.36 32.31
C THR A 249 8.25 0.58 31.53
N SER A 250 7.70 1.54 30.79
CA SER A 250 8.44 2.47 29.95
C SER A 250 8.15 3.93 30.30
N ARG A 251 9.20 4.76 30.26
CA ARG A 251 9.13 6.21 30.48
C ARG A 251 8.23 6.94 29.48
N SER A 252 8.08 6.41 28.27
CA SER A 252 7.23 7.00 27.23
C SER A 252 5.75 7.09 27.63
N ILE A 253 5.31 6.25 28.56
CA ILE A 253 3.91 6.21 29.02
C ILE A 253 3.56 7.44 29.84
N CYS A 254 4.54 8.03 30.52
CA CYS A 254 4.34 9.27 31.27
C CYS A 254 4.07 10.48 30.38
N GLN A 255 4.46 10.43 29.11
CA GLN A 255 4.20 11.50 28.15
C GLN A 255 2.85 11.34 27.45
N THR A 256 2.39 10.11 27.25
CA THR A 256 1.19 9.83 26.45
C THR A 256 -0.05 9.56 27.30
N GLN A 257 0.10 8.94 28.47
CA GLN A 257 -1.00 8.51 29.34
C GLN A 257 -0.62 8.60 30.84
N PRO A 258 -0.30 9.79 31.35
CA PRO A 258 0.20 9.96 32.73
C PRO A 258 -0.79 9.46 33.80
N LEU A 259 -2.09 9.59 33.53
CA LEU A 259 -3.15 9.19 34.46
C LEU A 259 -3.23 7.66 34.68
N MET A 260 -2.70 6.86 33.76
CA MET A 260 -2.72 5.39 33.90
C MET A 260 -1.60 4.87 34.80
N CYS A 261 -0.58 5.71 35.04
CA CYS A 261 0.68 5.35 35.68
C CYS A 261 1.18 6.47 36.63
N CYS A 262 0.27 7.12 37.36
CA CYS A 262 0.58 8.29 38.20
C CYS A 262 1.75 8.06 39.17
N LYS A 263 1.81 6.89 39.84
CA LYS A 263 2.86 6.58 40.82
C LYS A 263 4.20 6.32 40.13
N TYR A 264 4.20 5.57 39.03
CA TYR A 264 5.41 5.32 38.23
C TYR A 264 6.01 6.62 37.67
N CYS A 265 5.16 7.49 37.12
CA CYS A 265 5.60 8.75 36.50
C CYS A 265 6.09 9.76 37.54
N SER A 266 5.41 9.88 38.68
CA SER A 266 5.86 10.72 39.79
C SER A 266 7.22 10.25 40.35
N SER A 267 7.50 8.94 40.35
CA SER A 267 8.82 8.44 40.78
C SER A 267 9.95 8.75 39.80
N GLN A 268 9.66 8.80 38.49
CA GLN A 268 10.63 9.08 37.42
C GLN A 268 11.02 10.56 37.34
N ASP A 269 10.10 11.48 37.62
CA ASP A 269 10.38 12.92 37.60
C ASP A 269 11.36 13.33 38.71
N ASN A 270 11.33 12.63 39.85
CA ASN A 270 12.29 12.85 40.93
C ASN A 270 13.72 12.36 40.60
N SER A 271 13.89 11.49 39.59
CA SER A 271 15.21 11.07 39.10
C SER A 271 15.75 11.91 37.93
N ALA A 272 14.92 12.77 37.32
CA ALA A 272 15.30 13.59 36.17
C ALA A 272 16.09 14.86 36.51
N SER A 273 16.15 15.25 37.79
CA SER A 273 16.92 16.40 38.27
C SER A 273 18.43 16.13 38.38
N HIS A 274 18.89 14.91 38.09
CA HIS A 274 20.31 14.58 37.93
C HIS A 274 20.71 14.65 36.44
N LEU A 275 20.61 15.84 35.82
CA LEU A 275 21.32 16.11 34.57
C LEU A 275 22.81 15.93 34.90
N SER A 276 23.36 14.78 34.51
CA SER A 276 24.74 14.43 34.81
C SER A 276 25.65 15.54 34.28
N LEU A 277 26.41 16.18 35.17
CA LEU A 277 27.46 17.14 34.83
C LEU A 277 28.40 16.61 33.73
N TYR A 278 28.45 15.28 33.57
CA TYR A 278 29.14 14.58 32.51
C TYR A 278 28.63 14.90 31.10
N THR A 279 27.31 15.01 30.91
CA THR A 279 26.70 15.29 29.60
C THR A 279 26.95 16.73 29.16
N ILE A 280 26.92 17.67 30.12
CA ILE A 280 27.30 19.07 29.89
C ILE A 280 28.80 19.17 29.57
N GLY A 281 29.64 18.39 30.26
CA GLY A 281 31.09 18.31 30.00
C GLY A 281 31.42 17.83 28.58
N ILE A 282 30.77 16.78 28.09
CA ILE A 282 30.97 16.27 26.72
C ILE A 282 30.56 17.31 25.68
N TYR A 283 29.41 17.97 25.88
CA TYR A 283 28.96 19.00 24.93
C TYR A 283 29.92 20.19 24.86
N CYS A 284 30.42 20.67 26.02
CA CYS A 284 31.43 21.72 26.05
C CYS A 284 32.73 21.28 25.38
N PHE A 285 33.18 20.05 25.59
CA PHE A 285 34.41 19.54 24.96
C PHE A 285 34.29 19.44 23.44
N CYS A 286 33.15 18.94 22.93
CA CYS A 286 32.89 18.87 21.49
C CYS A 286 32.88 20.25 20.83
N ILE A 287 32.25 21.26 21.45
CA ILE A 287 32.23 22.63 20.90
C ILE A 287 33.64 23.22 20.83
N VAL A 288 34.45 23.06 21.88
CA VAL A 288 35.83 23.57 21.90
C VAL A 288 36.69 22.87 20.85
N PHE A 289 36.55 21.54 20.70
CA PHE A 289 37.30 20.78 19.71
C PHE A 289 36.95 21.18 18.27
N PHE A 290 35.66 21.38 17.97
CA PHE A 290 35.22 21.85 16.66
C PHE A 290 35.73 23.26 16.34
N LEU A 291 35.76 24.16 17.33
CA LEU A 291 36.31 25.50 17.15
C LEU A 291 37.83 25.46 16.92
N TYR A 292 38.56 24.59 17.63
CA TYR A 292 40.00 24.42 17.49
C TYR A 292 40.41 23.88 16.10
N ILE A 293 39.68 22.90 15.56
CA ILE A 293 39.95 22.41 14.20
C ILE A 293 39.72 23.52 13.17
N LYS A 294 38.66 24.33 13.33
CA LYS A 294 38.33 25.38 12.37
C LYS A 294 39.38 26.48 12.30
N THR A 295 40.10 26.76 13.39
CA THR A 295 41.14 27.80 13.43
C THR A 295 42.51 27.36 12.92
N ASN A 296 42.79 26.06 12.81
CA ASN A 296 44.11 25.55 12.37
C ASN A 296 44.16 25.16 10.88
N VAL A 297 43.05 25.32 10.15
CA VAL A 297 42.94 24.95 8.73
C VAL A 297 43.02 26.19 7.81
N TYR A 298 43.33 27.37 8.34
CA TYR A 298 43.53 28.62 7.59
C TYR A 298 44.91 29.21 7.83
#